data_AF-A0A6J1IIX0-F1
#
_entry.id   AF-A0A6J1IIX0-F1
#
_cell.length_a   1.000
_cell.length_b   1.000
_cell.length_c   1.000
_cell.angle_alpha   90.00
_cell.angle_beta   90.00
_cell.angle_gamma   90.00
#
_symmetry.space_group_name_H-M   'P 1'
#
loop_
_entity.id
_entity.type
_entity.pdbx_description
1 polymer ?
#
loop_
_entity_poly.entity_id
_entity_poly.type
_entity_poly.pdbx_seq_one_letter_code
_entity_poly.pdbx_strand_id
1 'polypeptide(L)'
;MQGAVLLAAQPLRVKLLGSNNSSTGNPSATAGAGNPSLMAAAGPKWAQKTVTLPPHRRGCHLITPKIMKEIGNDLSEFKCGLAHIFLQHTSASLTINENYDSDVRSDTETFLNNIVPEGTSAPWKHTLEGPDDMPAHIKSSMFGCALTVPITNGKFNMGTWQGIWLCEHRDHPTARNIVVTLNGI
;
A
#
# COMPACT_ATOMS: atom_id res chain seq x y z
N MET A 1 -15.28 -14.56 19.24
CA MET A 1 -15.08 -15.79 18.45
C MET A 1 -15.86 -15.67 17.15
N GLN A 2 -15.19 -15.29 16.06
CA GLN A 2 -15.63 -15.48 14.67
C GLN A 2 -14.35 -15.55 13.85
N GLY A 3 -14.01 -16.75 13.39
CA GLY A 3 -12.81 -17.01 12.61
C GLY A 3 -13.01 -16.46 11.20
N ALA A 4 -12.30 -15.38 10.87
CA ALA A 4 -12.12 -14.98 9.49
C ALA A 4 -11.19 -16.01 8.84
N VAL A 5 -11.75 -16.82 7.95
CA VAL A 5 -10.98 -17.70 7.07
C VAL A 5 -10.17 -16.81 6.13
N LEU A 6 -8.87 -16.67 6.42
CA LEU A 6 -7.94 -15.99 5.53
C LEU A 6 -7.69 -16.91 4.33
N LEU A 7 -8.53 -16.80 3.29
CA LEU A 7 -8.21 -17.36 1.98
C LEU A 7 -7.00 -16.60 1.45
N ALA A 8 -5.83 -17.27 1.42
CA ALA A 8 -4.67 -16.76 0.73
C ALA A 8 -5.01 -16.65 -0.77
N ALA A 9 -5.34 -15.43 -1.21
CA ALA A 9 -5.54 -15.15 -2.63
C ALA A 9 -4.22 -15.37 -3.36
N GLN A 10 -4.20 -16.29 -4.33
CA GLN A 10 -3.07 -16.44 -5.24
C GLN A 10 -2.86 -15.12 -6.01
N PRO A 11 -1.61 -14.71 -6.29
CA PRO A 11 -1.37 -13.53 -7.11
C PRO A 11 -2.05 -13.72 -8.48
N LEU A 12 -3.05 -12.88 -8.76
CA LEU A 12 -3.73 -12.84 -10.05
C LEU A 12 -2.75 -12.33 -11.11
N ARG A 13 -2.19 -13.25 -11.89
CA ARG A 13 -1.39 -12.92 -13.07
C ARG A 13 -2.34 -12.74 -14.26
N VAL A 14 -2.76 -11.51 -14.52
CA VAL A 14 -3.60 -11.19 -15.68
C VAL A 14 -2.75 -11.33 -16.95
N LYS A 15 -3.08 -12.30 -17.80
CA LYS A 15 -2.48 -12.44 -19.15
C LYS A 15 -2.95 -11.29 -20.03
N LEU A 16 -2.02 -10.63 -20.73
CA LEU A 16 -2.33 -9.67 -21.79
C LEU A 16 -3.24 -10.35 -22.84
N LEU A 17 -4.41 -9.76 -23.12
CA LEU A 17 -5.22 -10.13 -24.28
C LEU A 17 -4.48 -9.67 -25.54
N GLY A 18 -4.00 -10.63 -26.33
CA GLY A 18 -3.37 -10.36 -27.62
C GLY A 18 -4.35 -9.68 -28.57
N SER A 19 -3.88 -8.61 -29.22
CA SER A 19 -4.59 -7.99 -30.34
C SER A 19 -4.66 -8.98 -31.50
N ASN A 20 -5.87 -9.43 -31.85
CA ASN A 20 -6.13 -10.14 -33.09
C ASN A 20 -6.06 -9.14 -34.24
N ASN A 21 -4.99 -9.17 -35.03
CA ASN A 21 -4.93 -8.46 -36.30
C ASN A 21 -5.06 -9.47 -37.45
N SER A 22 -6.28 -9.70 -37.90
CA SER A 22 -6.54 -10.43 -39.15
C SER A 22 -6.42 -9.46 -40.32
N SER A 23 -5.35 -9.58 -41.09
CA SER A 23 -5.30 -9.00 -42.44
C SER A 23 -4.84 -10.07 -43.42
N THR A 24 -5.74 -10.44 -44.33
CA THR A 24 -5.49 -11.28 -45.50
C THR A 24 -4.99 -10.39 -46.64
N GLY A 25 -3.80 -10.67 -47.15
CA GLY A 25 -3.28 -10.08 -48.39
C GLY A 25 -1.80 -10.44 -48.60
N ASN A 26 -1.49 -11.03 -49.75
CA ASN A 26 -0.15 -11.45 -50.19
C ASN A 26 -0.04 -11.14 -51.71
N PRO A 27 1.13 -11.11 -52.39
CA PRO A 27 2.53 -10.85 -51.98
C PRO A 27 3.22 -9.71 -52.78
N SER A 28 4.51 -9.51 -52.50
CA SER A 28 5.59 -9.00 -53.39
C SER A 28 5.94 -7.50 -53.38
N ALA A 29 7.03 -7.14 -52.68
CA ALA A 29 8.15 -6.36 -53.22
C ALA A 29 9.34 -6.31 -52.23
N THR A 30 10.54 -6.25 -52.80
CA THR A 30 11.88 -6.33 -52.18
C THR A 30 12.35 -5.09 -51.42
N ALA A 31 13.33 -5.32 -50.53
CA ALA A 31 14.41 -4.44 -50.04
C ALA A 31 14.14 -3.54 -48.82
N GLY A 32 15.00 -3.72 -47.79
CA GLY A 32 15.17 -2.80 -46.66
C GLY A 32 15.22 -3.49 -45.30
N ALA A 33 16.32 -4.18 -44.97
CA ALA A 33 16.57 -4.69 -43.63
C ALA A 33 16.97 -3.55 -42.67
N GLY A 34 16.00 -2.69 -42.33
CA GLY A 34 16.07 -1.86 -41.13
C GLY A 34 15.50 -2.68 -39.99
N ASN A 35 16.33 -3.06 -39.02
CA ASN A 35 15.90 -3.81 -37.85
C ASN A 35 14.97 -2.91 -37.01
N PRO A 36 13.63 -3.12 -36.99
CA PRO A 36 12.78 -2.36 -36.12
C PRO A 36 12.78 -3.13 -34.80
N SER A 37 13.81 -2.93 -33.97
CA SER A 37 13.61 -3.07 -32.54
C SER A 37 12.74 -1.90 -32.08
N LEU A 38 11.51 -1.87 -32.57
CA LEU A 38 10.40 -1.15 -31.98
C LEU A 38 10.32 -1.76 -30.59
N MET A 39 10.90 -1.05 -29.62
CA MET A 39 10.55 -1.20 -28.21
C MET A 39 9.04 -1.12 -28.18
N ALA A 40 8.36 -2.28 -28.15
CA ALA A 40 6.91 -2.33 -28.02
C ALA A 40 6.58 -1.39 -26.86
N ALA A 41 5.84 -0.32 -27.13
CA ALA A 41 5.47 0.63 -26.11
C ALA A 41 4.85 -0.18 -24.97
N ALA A 42 5.47 -0.15 -23.79
CA ALA A 42 5.02 -0.97 -22.68
C ALA A 42 3.57 -0.59 -22.38
N GLY A 43 2.65 -1.52 -22.66
CA GLY A 43 1.24 -1.33 -22.39
C GLY A 43 0.99 -1.21 -20.88
N PRO A 44 -0.20 -0.78 -20.47
CA PRO A 44 -0.55 -0.71 -19.06
C PRO A 44 -0.41 -2.08 -18.38
N LYS A 45 0.26 -2.08 -17.24
CA LYS A 45 0.53 -3.25 -16.40
C LYS A 45 -0.12 -3.07 -15.04
N TRP A 46 -0.40 -4.21 -14.40
CA TRP A 46 -0.87 -4.28 -13.03
C TRP A 46 -0.06 -5.33 -12.28
N ALA A 47 0.31 -5.04 -11.04
CA ALA A 47 0.86 -6.00 -10.11
C ALA A 47 0.18 -5.81 -8.76
N GLN A 48 -0.05 -6.89 -8.02
CA GLN A 48 -0.63 -6.81 -6.68
C GLN A 48 0.07 -7.79 -5.75
N LYS A 49 0.47 -7.30 -4.57
CA LYS A 49 1.13 -8.09 -3.55
C LYS A 49 0.58 -7.75 -2.17
N THR A 50 0.37 -8.77 -1.34
CA THR A 50 0.07 -8.57 0.07
C THR A 50 1.38 -8.57 0.87
N VAL A 51 1.59 -7.52 1.65
CA VAL A 51 2.72 -7.34 2.56
C VAL A 51 2.21 -7.52 3.98
N THR A 52 2.74 -8.50 4.70
CA THR A 52 2.46 -8.68 6.12
C THR A 52 3.52 -7.97 6.95
N LEU A 53 3.06 -7.06 7.81
CA LEU A 53 3.85 -6.44 8.87
C LEU A 53 3.74 -7.28 10.14
N PRO A 54 4.84 -7.50 10.88
CA PRO A 54 4.75 -8.11 12.20
C PRO A 54 3.90 -7.23 13.13
N PRO A 55 3.43 -7.75 14.27
CA PRO A 55 2.82 -6.91 15.30
C PRO A 55 3.78 -5.77 15.69
N HIS A 56 3.31 -4.54 15.59
CA HIS A 56 4.00 -3.35 16.08
C HIS A 56 3.38 -2.94 17.41
N ARG A 57 4.15 -2.45 18.38
CA ARG A 57 3.54 -1.82 19.58
C ARG A 57 2.67 -0.61 19.17
N ARG A 58 1.76 -0.16 20.03
CA ARG A 58 1.04 1.11 19.81
C ARG A 58 2.00 2.26 19.45
N GLY A 59 1.57 3.11 18.52
CA GLY A 59 2.29 4.29 18.05
C GLY A 59 2.43 4.35 16.52
N CYS A 60 3.18 5.35 16.06
CA CYS A 60 3.46 5.56 14.64
C CYS A 60 4.80 4.93 14.23
N HIS A 61 4.82 4.14 13.16
CA HIS A 61 5.97 3.35 12.70
C HIS A 61 6.28 3.63 11.25
N LEU A 62 7.53 3.97 10.92
CA LEU A 62 7.96 4.10 9.53
C LEU A 62 8.04 2.72 8.87
N ILE A 63 7.17 2.46 7.90
CA ILE A 63 7.07 1.14 7.22
C ILE A 63 7.55 1.17 5.76
N THR A 64 7.91 2.33 5.21
CA THR A 64 8.44 2.46 3.84
C THR A 64 9.53 1.43 3.52
N PRO A 65 10.57 1.21 4.35
CA PRO A 65 11.62 0.25 4.01
C PRO A 65 11.11 -1.19 3.86
N LYS A 66 10.14 -1.59 4.68
CA LYS A 66 9.52 -2.93 4.61
C LYS A 66 8.66 -3.08 3.36
N ILE A 67 7.84 -2.07 3.03
CA ILE A 67 7.05 -2.08 1.78
C ILE A 67 8.00 -2.18 0.58
N MET A 68 9.01 -1.32 0.49
CA MET A 68 9.96 -1.29 -0.63
C MET A 68 10.73 -2.60 -0.78
N LYS A 69 11.13 -3.22 0.33
CA LYS A 69 11.79 -4.54 0.31
C LYS A 69 10.88 -5.60 -0.31
N GLU A 70 9.58 -5.58 -0.01
CA GLU A 70 8.65 -6.60 -0.48
C GLU A 70 8.24 -6.41 -1.93
N ILE A 71 8.04 -5.17 -2.39
CA ILE A 71 7.51 -4.91 -3.74
C ILE A 71 8.60 -4.52 -4.75
N GLY A 72 9.86 -4.38 -4.32
CA GLY A 72 10.91 -3.73 -5.12
C GLY A 72 11.11 -4.33 -6.51
N ASN A 73 11.00 -5.67 -6.64
CA ASN A 73 11.10 -6.34 -7.94
C ASN A 73 9.94 -5.93 -8.86
N ASP A 74 8.69 -6.06 -8.39
CA ASP A 74 7.50 -5.68 -9.16
C ASP A 74 7.52 -4.18 -9.50
N LEU A 75 7.87 -3.33 -8.52
CA LEU A 75 7.92 -1.89 -8.66
C LEU A 75 8.91 -1.45 -9.74
N SER A 76 10.06 -2.14 -9.85
CA SER A 76 11.11 -1.81 -10.83
C SER A 76 10.65 -1.92 -12.30
N GLU A 77 9.55 -2.64 -12.55
CA GLU A 77 8.99 -2.82 -13.89
C GLU A 77 8.14 -1.64 -14.40
N PHE A 78 7.87 -0.65 -13.53
CA PHE A 78 7.01 0.49 -13.81
C PHE A 78 7.83 1.78 -13.99
N LYS A 79 7.77 2.37 -15.18
CA LYS A 79 8.35 3.69 -15.48
C LYS A 79 7.50 4.83 -14.95
N CYS A 80 6.18 4.73 -15.04
CA CYS A 80 5.23 5.74 -14.55
C CYS A 80 3.94 5.06 -14.11
N GLY A 81 3.39 5.45 -12.97
CA GLY A 81 2.18 4.82 -12.45
C GLY A 81 1.76 5.31 -11.08
N LEU A 82 0.88 4.53 -10.44
CA LEU A 82 0.43 4.72 -9.06
C LEU A 82 0.60 3.41 -8.29
N ALA A 83 0.94 3.55 -7.01
CA ALA A 83 0.89 2.48 -6.02
C ALA A 83 -0.25 2.77 -5.05
N HIS A 84 -1.31 1.99 -5.12
CA HIS A 84 -2.36 2.01 -4.12
C HIS A 84 -2.01 1.05 -2.98
N ILE A 85 -1.98 1.56 -1.75
CA ILE A 85 -1.52 0.86 -0.56
C ILE A 85 -2.70 0.83 0.42
N PHE A 86 -3.29 -0.35 0.61
CA PHE A 86 -4.51 -0.53 1.39
C PHE A 86 -4.27 -1.43 2.59
N LEU A 87 -4.43 -0.89 3.80
CA LEU A 87 -4.38 -1.62 5.06
C LEU A 87 -5.70 -2.35 5.30
N GLN A 88 -5.63 -3.66 5.45
CA GLN A 88 -6.79 -4.51 5.77
C GLN A 88 -7.05 -4.54 7.28
N HIS A 89 -7.35 -3.37 7.85
CA HIS A 89 -7.68 -3.24 9.27
C HIS A 89 -8.53 -2.01 9.55
N THR A 90 -9.29 -2.04 10.64
CA THR A 90 -10.23 -0.97 11.03
C THR A 90 -9.77 -0.18 12.24
N SER A 91 -8.81 -0.69 13.02
CA SER A 91 -8.28 -0.06 14.24
C SER A 91 -6.77 0.24 14.15
N ALA A 92 -6.25 0.32 12.93
CA ALA A 92 -4.92 0.85 12.60
C ALA A 92 -5.06 1.65 11.30
N SER A 93 -4.17 2.61 11.05
CA SER A 93 -4.24 3.47 9.86
C SER A 93 -2.90 3.63 9.14
N LEU A 94 -2.97 4.19 7.93
CA LEU A 94 -1.82 4.58 7.14
C LEU A 94 -1.79 6.09 6.97
N THR A 95 -0.60 6.69 7.02
CA THR A 95 -0.40 8.10 6.71
C THR A 95 0.96 8.31 6.03
N ILE A 96 1.14 9.46 5.38
CA ILE A 96 2.44 9.91 4.86
C ILE A 96 2.85 11.14 5.66
N ASN A 97 3.99 11.05 6.33
CA ASN A 97 4.53 12.15 7.13
C ASN A 97 6.07 12.05 7.20
N GLU A 98 6.72 12.83 8.05
CA GLU A 98 8.18 12.93 8.12
C GLU A 98 8.89 11.58 8.30
N ASN A 99 10.00 11.33 7.61
CA ASN A 99 10.74 10.07 7.69
C ASN A 99 12.07 10.17 8.46
N TYR A 100 12.41 11.34 8.98
CA TYR A 100 13.72 11.61 9.57
C TYR A 100 13.67 11.64 11.10
N ASP A 101 12.97 12.61 11.69
CA ASP A 101 12.89 12.74 13.14
C ASP A 101 11.86 11.76 13.74
N SER A 102 12.27 11.00 14.75
CA SER A 102 11.38 10.10 15.47
C SER A 102 10.39 10.84 16.37
N ASP A 103 10.71 12.06 16.80
CA ASP A 103 9.86 12.82 17.72
C ASP A 103 8.52 13.18 17.07
N VAL A 104 8.50 13.43 15.75
CA VAL A 104 7.25 13.65 14.99
C VAL A 104 6.27 12.48 15.14
N ARG A 105 6.78 11.24 15.22
CA ARG A 105 5.95 10.03 15.41
C ARG A 105 5.43 9.94 16.85
N SER A 106 6.25 10.29 17.83
CA SER A 106 5.88 10.30 19.25
C SER A 106 4.86 11.41 19.57
N ASP A 107 5.06 12.60 19.00
CA ASP A 107 4.16 13.75 19.15
C ASP A 107 2.82 13.49 18.47
N THR A 108 2.81 12.85 17.29
CA THR A 108 1.58 12.44 16.61
C THR A 108 0.78 11.48 17.50
N GLU A 109 1.42 10.47 18.10
CA GLU A 109 0.77 9.54 19.02
C GLU A 109 0.23 10.24 20.27
N THR A 110 1.02 11.14 20.85
CA THR A 110 0.60 11.97 22.00
C THR A 110 -0.62 12.81 21.65
N PHE A 111 -0.62 13.48 20.48
CA PHE A 111 -1.74 14.25 19.98
C PHE A 111 -3.00 13.38 19.84
N LEU A 112 -2.90 12.22 19.17
CA LEU A 112 -4.02 11.30 18.99
C LEU A 112 -4.64 10.83 20.31
N ASN A 113 -3.80 10.53 21.32
CA ASN A 113 -4.25 10.13 22.65
C ASN A 113 -4.95 11.27 23.41
N ASN A 114 -4.57 12.52 23.15
CA ASN A 114 -5.23 13.69 23.74
C ASN A 114 -6.62 13.95 23.13
N ILE A 115 -6.75 13.83 21.81
CA ILE A 115 -8.01 14.15 21.12
C ILE A 115 -9.00 12.97 21.08
N VAL A 116 -8.51 11.73 21.17
CA VAL A 116 -9.30 10.51 21.26
C VAL A 116 -8.87 9.75 22.53
N PRO A 117 -9.34 10.20 23.71
CA PRO A 117 -8.90 9.64 24.98
C PRO A 117 -9.40 8.22 25.19
N GLU A 118 -8.68 7.48 26.03
CA GLU A 118 -9.02 6.12 26.47
C GLU A 118 -9.42 6.09 27.95
N GLY A 119 -9.93 4.95 28.41
CA GLY A 119 -10.17 4.69 29.84
C GLY A 119 -11.54 5.09 30.36
N THR A 120 -11.70 5.07 31.68
CA THR A 120 -13.00 5.16 32.37
C THR A 120 -13.71 6.50 32.22
N SER A 121 -12.98 7.57 31.91
CA SER A 121 -13.53 8.89 31.64
C SER A 121 -13.91 9.10 30.17
N ALA A 122 -13.55 8.17 29.28
CA ALA A 122 -13.81 8.32 27.86
C ALA A 122 -15.28 7.96 27.53
N PRO A 123 -15.99 8.79 26.73
CA PRO A 123 -17.43 8.64 26.51
C PRO A 123 -17.78 7.57 25.46
N TRP A 124 -16.95 6.54 25.30
CA TRP A 124 -17.08 5.56 24.23
C TRP A 124 -17.96 4.38 24.64
N LYS A 125 -18.89 4.01 23.76
CA LYS A 125 -19.80 2.87 23.98
C LYS A 125 -19.21 1.53 23.50
N HIS A 126 -18.37 1.57 22.46
CA HIS A 126 -17.81 0.37 21.85
C HIS A 126 -16.48 -0.01 22.55
N THR A 127 -16.52 -1.06 23.36
CA THR A 127 -15.41 -1.48 24.23
C THR A 127 -15.26 -2.99 24.27
N LEU A 128 -15.81 -3.69 23.25
CA LEU A 128 -15.90 -5.15 23.25
C LEU A 128 -14.53 -5.81 23.25
N GLU A 129 -13.52 -5.15 22.65
CA GLU A 129 -12.15 -5.64 22.59
C GLU A 129 -11.19 -4.90 23.54
N GLY A 130 -11.73 -4.14 24.51
CA GLY A 130 -10.94 -3.42 25.51
C GLY A 130 -11.17 -1.91 25.53
N PRO A 131 -10.49 -1.18 26.44
CA PRO A 131 -10.63 0.27 26.57
C PRO A 131 -10.09 1.05 25.36
N ASP A 132 -9.24 0.43 24.54
CA ASP A 132 -8.64 1.01 23.35
C ASP A 132 -9.40 0.73 22.04
N ASP A 133 -10.51 -0.02 22.12
CA ASP A 133 -11.26 -0.51 20.96
C ASP A 133 -11.85 0.63 20.11
N MET A 134 -12.85 1.37 20.64
CA MET A 134 -13.40 2.54 19.93
C MET A 134 -12.36 3.62 19.64
N PRO A 135 -11.46 4.00 20.58
CA PRO A 135 -10.40 4.97 20.29
C PRO A 135 -9.59 4.62 19.06
N ALA A 136 -9.19 3.36 18.92
CA ALA A 136 -8.45 2.89 17.77
C ALA A 136 -9.23 2.98 16.46
N HIS A 137 -10.55 2.72 16.48
CA HIS A 137 -11.43 2.92 15.33
C HIS A 137 -11.57 4.40 14.92
N ILE A 138 -11.68 5.31 15.89
CA ILE A 138 -11.76 6.76 15.62
C ILE A 138 -10.44 7.24 15.03
N LYS A 139 -9.31 6.98 15.70
CA LYS A 139 -7.96 7.34 15.23
C LYS A 139 -7.68 6.77 13.83
N SER A 140 -8.11 5.53 13.58
CA SER A 140 -8.05 4.91 12.26
C SER A 140 -8.84 5.70 11.21
N SER A 141 -10.08 6.09 11.52
CA SER A 141 -10.95 6.86 10.60
C SER A 141 -10.45 8.28 10.32
N MET A 142 -9.66 8.86 11.22
CA MET A 142 -9.06 10.20 11.03
C MET A 142 -7.98 10.24 9.95
N PHE A 143 -7.15 9.20 9.87
CA PHE A 143 -6.11 9.10 8.82
C PHE A 143 -6.57 8.26 7.62
N GLY A 144 -7.34 7.22 7.86
CA GLY A 144 -7.79 6.26 6.87
C GLY A 144 -6.86 5.06 6.72
N CYS A 145 -7.32 4.07 5.95
CA CYS A 145 -6.62 2.81 5.72
C CYS A 145 -5.92 2.74 4.35
N ALA A 146 -5.95 3.82 3.56
CA ALA A 146 -5.51 3.78 2.17
C ALA A 146 -4.63 4.98 1.81
N LEU A 147 -3.58 4.71 1.03
CA LEU A 147 -2.71 5.70 0.43
C LEU A 147 -2.59 5.43 -1.07
N THR A 148 -2.36 6.47 -1.85
CA THR A 148 -2.00 6.35 -3.26
C THR A 148 -0.73 7.17 -3.51
N VAL A 149 0.34 6.50 -3.95
CA VAL A 149 1.67 7.09 -4.12
C VAL A 149 2.09 7.05 -5.59
N PRO A 150 2.55 8.16 -6.19
CA PRO A 150 3.03 8.14 -7.56
C PRO A 150 4.28 7.28 -7.73
N ILE A 151 4.42 6.65 -8.89
CA ILE A 151 5.58 5.84 -9.27
C ILE A 151 6.32 6.55 -10.39
N THR A 152 7.65 6.63 -10.29
CA THR A 152 8.52 7.14 -11.35
C THR A 152 9.82 6.33 -11.38
N ASN A 153 10.15 5.78 -12.55
CA ASN A 153 11.37 5.01 -12.80
C ASN A 153 11.65 3.93 -11.75
N GLY A 154 10.63 3.12 -11.46
CA GLY A 154 10.73 2.00 -10.53
C GLY A 154 10.81 2.38 -9.06
N LYS A 155 10.42 3.60 -8.69
CA LYS A 155 10.48 4.13 -7.33
C LYS A 155 9.19 4.85 -6.96
N PHE A 156 8.88 4.87 -5.67
CA PHE A 156 7.92 5.84 -5.14
C PHE A 156 8.45 7.26 -5.34
N ASN A 157 7.62 8.10 -5.94
CA ASN A 157 7.89 9.50 -6.18
C ASN A 157 7.23 10.33 -5.07
N MET A 158 7.84 10.26 -3.88
CA MET A 158 7.49 11.05 -2.70
C MET A 158 8.55 12.12 -2.46
N GLY A 159 8.21 13.17 -1.71
CA GLY A 159 9.18 14.18 -1.28
C GLY A 159 10.26 13.58 -0.37
N THR A 160 11.41 14.28 -0.26
CA THR A 160 12.58 13.82 0.51
C THR A 160 12.25 13.38 1.94
N TRP A 161 11.39 14.14 2.61
CA TRP A 161 10.99 13.89 3.99
C TRP A 161 9.76 13.03 4.12
N GLN A 162 9.12 12.60 3.03
CA GLN A 162 7.90 11.79 3.12
C GLN A 162 8.24 10.31 3.33
N GLY A 163 7.57 9.71 4.31
CA GLY A 163 7.58 8.29 4.61
C GLY A 163 6.18 7.79 4.90
N ILE A 164 5.92 6.53 4.53
CA ILE A 164 4.68 5.83 4.79
C ILE A 164 4.76 5.26 6.20
N TRP A 165 3.79 5.62 7.02
CA TRP A 165 3.68 5.16 8.39
C TRP A 165 2.53 4.16 8.56
N LEU A 166 2.73 3.17 9.44
CA LEU A 166 1.65 2.48 10.12
C LEU A 166 1.39 3.19 11.44
N CYS A 167 0.18 3.68 11.65
CA CYS A 167 -0.28 4.12 12.95
C CYS A 167 -1.04 2.96 13.62
N GLU A 168 -0.38 2.29 14.55
CA GLU A 168 -0.97 1.21 15.33
C GLU A 168 -1.63 1.80 16.58
N HIS A 169 -2.94 1.64 16.71
CA HIS A 169 -3.70 2.26 17.80
C HIS A 169 -4.05 1.29 18.92
N ARG A 170 -3.80 -0.02 18.75
CA ARG A 170 -4.08 -1.04 19.77
C ARG A 170 -2.86 -1.33 20.64
N ASP A 171 -3.09 -1.60 21.93
CA ASP A 171 -2.03 -1.96 22.89
C ASP A 171 -1.53 -3.40 22.70
N HIS A 172 -2.42 -4.30 22.28
CA HIS A 172 -2.13 -5.70 22.02
C HIS A 172 -2.46 -6.10 20.58
N PRO A 173 -1.74 -5.56 19.59
CA PRO A 173 -2.06 -5.77 18.19
C PRO A 173 -1.56 -7.11 17.67
N THR A 174 -2.16 -7.54 16.57
CA THR A 174 -1.71 -8.66 15.75
C THR A 174 -1.00 -8.15 14.50
N ALA A 175 -0.49 -9.07 13.69
CA ALA A 175 0.12 -8.73 12.41
C ALA A 175 -0.87 -7.95 11.52
N ARG A 176 -0.35 -7.01 10.72
CA ARG A 176 -1.16 -6.19 9.80
C ARG A 176 -0.88 -6.57 8.36
N ASN A 177 -1.93 -6.72 7.56
CA ASN A 177 -1.81 -6.98 6.13
C ASN A 177 -2.06 -5.71 5.33
N ILE A 178 -1.16 -5.43 4.39
CA ILE A 178 -1.24 -4.31 3.47
C ILE A 178 -1.27 -4.86 2.05
N VAL A 179 -2.33 -4.58 1.31
CA VAL A 179 -2.42 -4.89 -0.12
C VAL A 179 -1.82 -3.72 -0.90
N VAL A 180 -0.75 -3.98 -1.62
CA VAL A 180 -0.14 -3.02 -2.54
C VAL A 180 -0.54 -3.38 -3.96
N THR A 181 -1.22 -2.48 -4.64
CA THR A 181 -1.59 -2.59 -6.06
C THR A 181 -0.83 -1.54 -6.84
N LEU A 182 -0.03 -1.99 -7.80
CA LEU A 182 0.74 -1.15 -8.72
C LEU A 182 0.04 -1.13 -10.06
N ASN A 183 -0.13 0.05 -10.65
CA ASN A 183 -0.67 0.20 -12.00
C ASN A 183 0.05 1.32 -12.77
N GLY A 184 0.38 1.08 -14.03
CA GLY A 184 1.17 2.02 -14.81
C GLY A 184 1.76 1.40 -16.07
N ILE A 185 2.79 2.03 -16.63
CA ILE A 185 3.52 1.59 -17.82
C ILE A 185 4.98 1.25 -17.48
#